data_AF-A0A7W5SAX0-F1
#
_entry.id   AF-A0A7W5SAX0-F1
#
_cell.length_a   1.000
_cell.length_b   1.000
_cell.length_c   1.000
_cell.angle_alpha   90.00
_cell.angle_beta   90.00
_cell.angle_gamma   90.00
#
_symmetry.space_group_name_H-M   'P 1'
#
loop_
_entity.id
_entity.type
_entity.pdbx_description
1 polymer ?
#
loop_
_entity_poly.entity_id
_entity_poly.type
_entity_poly.pdbx_seq_one_letter_code
_entity_poly.pdbx_strand_id
1 'polypeptide(L)'
;MTDTGMSGIDGPAPSEARLSELRLKALIEASPEVVYRMSADWGEMKELAGGGFLPDTNDSSRAWLMDYIPDQDQAVVSAAIDKAIQTKTLFSLEHRVRRVDGGIGWTLSRAVPILDDDGEILEWAGAASDVTARREAEQQLRDTPASRIGSRSVPLRSTCTATSWNRTHRPL
;
A
#
# COMPACT_ATOMS: atom_id res chain seq x y z
N MET A 1 11.71 -51.05 -34.67
CA MET A 1 12.74 -50.10 -35.16
C MET A 1 12.18 -49.60 -36.48
N THR A 2 11.50 -48.47 -36.57
CA THR A 2 11.83 -47.06 -36.26
C THR A 2 10.48 -46.31 -36.35
N ASP A 3 10.24 -45.11 -35.86
CA ASP A 3 10.94 -44.11 -35.08
C ASP A 3 9.82 -43.12 -34.68
N THR A 4 9.81 -42.72 -33.41
CA THR A 4 8.78 -41.86 -32.84
C THR A 4 9.11 -40.42 -33.18
N GLY A 5 8.51 -39.90 -34.24
CA GLY A 5 8.53 -38.47 -34.55
C GLY A 5 7.64 -37.69 -33.58
N MET A 6 8.17 -37.33 -32.41
CA MET A 6 7.61 -36.28 -31.56
C MET A 6 7.76 -34.95 -32.29
N SER A 7 6.69 -34.53 -32.97
CA SER A 7 6.59 -33.18 -33.54
C SER A 7 6.54 -32.18 -32.40
N GLY A 8 7.61 -31.38 -32.26
CA GLY A 8 7.72 -30.31 -31.29
C GLY A 8 6.66 -29.25 -31.55
N ILE A 9 5.78 -29.06 -30.56
CA ILE A 9 4.71 -28.07 -30.57
C ILE A 9 5.23 -26.78 -29.92
N ASP A 10 6.37 -26.25 -30.37
CA ASP A 10 6.81 -24.93 -29.94
C ASP A 10 6.21 -23.89 -30.89
N GLY A 11 5.02 -23.40 -30.53
CA GLY A 11 4.39 -22.26 -31.19
C GLY A 11 5.28 -21.01 -31.12
N PRO A 12 5.09 -20.04 -32.02
CA PRO A 12 5.94 -18.85 -32.08
C PRO A 12 5.90 -18.09 -30.74
N ALA A 13 7.08 -17.69 -30.27
CA ALA A 13 7.22 -16.87 -29.06
C ALA A 13 6.35 -15.59 -29.17
N PRO A 14 5.74 -15.14 -28.07
CA PRO A 14 4.89 -13.96 -28.08
C PRO A 14 5.69 -12.72 -28.50
N SER A 15 5.06 -11.83 -29.28
CA SER A 15 5.64 -10.52 -29.61
C SER A 15 5.93 -9.70 -28.35
N GLU A 16 6.85 -8.73 -28.44
CA GLU A 16 7.21 -7.88 -27.29
C GLU A 16 5.98 -7.18 -26.67
N ALA A 17 5.04 -6.71 -27.49
CA ALA A 17 3.79 -6.13 -27.02
C ALA A 17 2.93 -7.14 -26.24
N ARG A 18 2.79 -8.37 -26.77
CA ARG A 18 2.04 -9.45 -26.10
C ARG A 18 2.73 -9.89 -24.82
N LEU A 19 4.06 -9.94 -24.80
CA LEU A 19 4.84 -10.30 -23.61
C LEU A 19 4.72 -9.21 -22.53
N SER A 20 4.71 -7.93 -22.91
CA SER A 20 4.44 -6.81 -21.99
C SER A 20 3.02 -6.89 -21.42
N GLU A 21 2.01 -7.15 -22.25
CA GLU A 21 0.63 -7.34 -21.81
C GLU A 21 0.49 -8.52 -20.83
N LEU A 22 1.11 -9.66 -21.13
CA LEU A 22 1.11 -10.83 -20.25
C LEU A 22 1.80 -10.56 -18.91
N ARG A 23 2.92 -9.82 -18.93
CA ARG A 23 3.61 -9.40 -17.70
C ARG A 23 2.73 -8.48 -16.87
N LEU A 24 2.05 -7.52 -17.50
CA LEU A 24 1.12 -6.63 -16.82
C LEU A 24 -0.03 -7.43 -16.19
N LYS A 25 -0.65 -8.33 -16.94
CA LYS A 25 -1.74 -9.20 -16.43
C LYS A 25 -1.26 -10.05 -15.25
N ALA A 26 -0.11 -10.70 -15.36
CA ALA A 26 0.43 -11.51 -14.27
C ALA A 26 0.75 -10.71 -13.00
N LEU A 27 1.26 -9.47 -13.14
CA LEU A 27 1.52 -8.59 -11.99
C LEU A 27 0.22 -8.15 -11.30
N ILE A 28 -0.82 -7.85 -12.09
CA ILE A 28 -2.16 -7.51 -11.59
C ILE A 28 -2.78 -8.73 -10.89
N GLU A 29 -2.72 -9.91 -11.49
CA GLU A 29 -3.28 -11.15 -10.90
C GLU A 29 -2.55 -11.58 -9.62
N ALA A 30 -1.24 -11.35 -9.53
CA ALA A 30 -0.43 -11.74 -8.37
C ALA A 30 -0.56 -10.78 -7.18
N SER A 31 -1.09 -9.56 -7.38
CA SER A 31 -1.22 -8.54 -6.35
C SER A 31 -2.70 -8.32 -6.04
N PRO A 32 -3.15 -8.44 -4.77
CA PRO A 32 -4.56 -8.27 -4.41
C PRO A 32 -4.99 -6.79 -4.39
N GLU A 33 -4.52 -5.99 -5.34
CA GLU A 33 -4.87 -4.58 -5.44
C GLU A 33 -6.17 -4.40 -6.22
N VAL A 34 -6.99 -3.46 -5.78
CA VAL A 34 -8.15 -3.00 -6.54
C VAL A 34 -7.65 -2.16 -7.69
N VAL A 35 -7.92 -2.56 -8.93
CA VAL A 35 -7.53 -1.79 -10.12
C VAL A 35 -8.72 -0.95 -10.59
N TYR A 36 -8.47 0.31 -10.94
CA TYR A 36 -9.50 1.21 -11.45
C TYR A 36 -9.00 2.11 -12.57
N ARG A 37 -9.94 2.65 -13.34
CA ARG A 37 -9.68 3.56 -14.45
C ARG A 37 -10.59 4.78 -14.38
N MET A 38 -10.03 5.97 -14.57
CA MET A 38 -10.77 7.24 -14.54
C MET A 38 -10.65 8.00 -15.87
N SER A 39 -11.66 8.80 -16.20
CA SER A 39 -11.58 9.83 -17.25
C SER A 39 -10.50 10.87 -16.95
N ALA A 40 -10.05 11.60 -17.98
CA ALA A 40 -9.01 12.62 -17.87
C ALA A 40 -9.28 13.68 -16.79
N ASP A 41 -10.54 14.11 -16.67
CA ASP A 41 -11.04 15.08 -15.69
C ASP A 41 -11.40 14.46 -14.33
N TRP A 42 -11.21 13.15 -14.17
CA TRP A 42 -11.58 12.39 -12.97
C TRP A 42 -13.09 12.38 -12.65
N GLY A 43 -13.92 12.90 -13.55
CA GLY A 43 -15.37 12.99 -13.37
C GLY A 43 -16.09 11.65 -13.52
N GLU A 44 -15.44 10.65 -14.12
CA GLU A 44 -16.05 9.36 -14.46
C GLU A 44 -15.10 8.21 -14.15
N MET A 45 -15.55 7.31 -13.27
CA MET A 45 -14.90 6.02 -13.04
C MET A 45 -15.37 5.07 -14.13
N LYS A 46 -14.48 4.68 -15.03
CA LYS A 46 -14.83 3.84 -16.19
C LYS A 46 -15.02 2.39 -15.77
N GLU A 47 -14.07 1.87 -14.97
CA GLU A 47 -14.01 0.48 -14.52
C GLU A 47 -13.34 0.43 -13.14
N LEU A 48 -13.82 -0.44 -12.26
CA LEU A 48 -13.18 -0.79 -10.99
C LEU A 48 -13.39 -2.27 -10.68
N ALA A 49 -12.28 -2.99 -10.53
CA ALA A 49 -12.25 -4.38 -10.08
C ALA A 49 -11.88 -4.40 -8.58
N GLY A 50 -12.90 -4.39 -7.73
CA GLY A 50 -12.81 -4.18 -6.29
C GLY A 50 -12.39 -5.41 -5.49
N GLY A 51 -12.32 -6.59 -6.11
CA GLY A 51 -11.66 -7.77 -5.54
C GLY A 51 -12.23 -8.24 -4.19
N GLY A 52 -13.49 -7.89 -3.90
CA GLY A 52 -14.15 -8.16 -2.62
C GLY A 52 -13.83 -7.16 -1.49
N PHE A 53 -13.01 -6.14 -1.74
CA PHE A 53 -12.74 -5.05 -0.80
C PHE A 53 -13.61 -3.82 -1.09
N LEU A 54 -13.63 -3.38 -2.35
CA LEU A 54 -14.51 -2.33 -2.86
C LEU A 54 -15.63 -2.94 -3.72
N PRO A 55 -16.81 -2.30 -3.79
CA PRO A 55 -17.83 -2.68 -4.76
C PRO A 55 -17.28 -2.64 -6.20
N ASP A 56 -17.49 -3.69 -6.98
CA ASP A 56 -17.10 -3.69 -8.39
C ASP A 56 -17.92 -2.66 -9.18
N THR A 57 -17.26 -1.96 -10.11
CA THR A 57 -17.92 -1.05 -11.06
C THR A 57 -17.62 -1.51 -12.47
N ASN A 58 -18.63 -2.12 -13.10
CA ASN A 58 -18.54 -2.61 -14.48
C ASN A 58 -19.08 -1.60 -15.51
N ASP A 59 -19.81 -0.57 -15.04
CA ASP A 59 -20.38 0.50 -15.85
C ASP A 59 -19.79 1.84 -15.43
N SER A 60 -19.64 2.76 -16.38
CA SER A 60 -19.03 4.06 -16.05
C SER A 60 -19.92 4.86 -15.08
N SER A 61 -19.36 5.28 -13.94
CA SER A 61 -20.07 6.02 -12.89
C SER A 61 -19.46 7.40 -12.64
N ARG A 62 -20.30 8.43 -12.67
CA ARG A 62 -19.95 9.79 -12.24
C ARG A 62 -20.21 10.05 -10.76
N ALA A 63 -20.92 9.14 -10.09
CA ALA A 63 -21.24 9.23 -8.67
C ALA A 63 -20.18 8.57 -7.77
N TRP A 64 -19.08 8.08 -8.34
CA TRP A 64 -18.05 7.32 -7.63
C TRP A 64 -17.55 8.02 -6.35
N LEU A 65 -17.40 9.35 -6.36
CA LEU A 65 -16.97 10.09 -5.18
C LEU A 65 -17.98 9.99 -4.04
N MET A 66 -19.29 10.01 -4.36
CA MET A 66 -20.35 9.85 -3.37
C MET A 66 -20.48 8.41 -2.90
N ASP A 67 -20.30 7.45 -3.80
CA ASP A 67 -20.52 6.03 -3.53
C ASP A 67 -19.39 5.47 -2.66
N TYR A 68 -18.14 5.71 -3.05
CA TYR A 68 -16.97 5.10 -2.42
C TYR A 68 -16.38 5.93 -1.27
N ILE A 69 -16.49 7.26 -1.30
CA ILE A 69 -15.79 8.13 -0.35
C ILE A 69 -16.76 8.70 0.69
N PRO A 70 -16.51 8.51 2.00
CA PRO A 70 -17.28 9.16 3.05
C PRO A 70 -17.29 10.68 2.91
N ASP A 71 -18.42 11.31 3.18
CA ASP A 71 -18.67 12.73 2.89
C ASP A 71 -17.61 13.67 3.47
N GLN A 72 -17.15 13.38 4.69
CA GLN A 72 -16.10 14.13 5.38
C GLN A 72 -14.71 14.05 4.74
N ASP A 73 -14.46 13.05 3.90
CA ASP A 73 -13.18 12.82 3.22
C ASP A 73 -13.19 13.30 1.75
N GLN A 74 -14.38 13.56 1.18
CA GLN A 74 -14.53 13.92 -0.23
C GLN A 74 -13.74 15.18 -0.60
N ALA A 75 -13.78 16.21 0.25
CA ALA A 75 -13.05 17.47 -0.01
C ALA A 75 -11.52 17.26 -0.09
N VAL A 76 -10.97 16.38 0.75
CA VAL A 76 -9.53 16.07 0.76
C VAL A 76 -9.15 15.27 -0.48
N VAL A 77 -9.99 14.31 -0.88
CA VAL A 77 -9.79 13.50 -2.09
C VAL A 77 -9.85 14.38 -3.33
N SER A 78 -10.86 15.25 -3.46
CA SER A 78 -10.98 16.20 -4.59
C SER A 78 -9.78 17.13 -4.69
N ALA A 79 -9.31 17.70 -3.59
CA ALA A 79 -8.14 18.59 -3.62
C ALA A 79 -6.85 17.87 -4.08
N ALA A 80 -6.68 16.60 -3.71
CA ALA A 80 -5.55 15.80 -4.14
C ALA A 80 -5.65 15.43 -5.64
N ILE A 81 -6.85 15.16 -6.14
CA ILE A 81 -7.14 14.93 -7.56
C ILE A 81 -6.85 16.19 -8.38
N ASP A 82 -7.39 17.34 -7.96
CA ASP A 82 -7.18 18.62 -8.64
C ASP A 82 -5.69 18.92 -8.80
N LYS A 83 -4.92 18.70 -7.73
CA LYS A 83 -3.47 18.84 -7.77
C LYS A 83 -2.84 17.90 -8.78
N ALA A 84 -3.20 16.61 -8.79
CA ALA A 84 -2.64 15.62 -9.71
C ALA A 84 -2.95 15.96 -11.17
N ILE A 85 -4.17 16.42 -11.48
CA ILE A 85 -4.57 16.89 -12.82
C ILE A 85 -3.73 18.10 -13.22
N GLN A 86 -3.64 19.12 -12.35
CA GLN A 86 -2.89 20.34 -12.64
C GLN A 86 -1.40 20.07 -12.90
N THR A 87 -0.80 19.14 -12.16
CA THR A 87 0.62 18.81 -12.32
C THR A 87 0.88 17.71 -13.32
N LYS A 88 -0.15 17.01 -13.81
CA LYS A 88 -0.06 15.82 -14.66
C LYS A 88 0.90 14.78 -14.07
N THR A 89 0.84 14.57 -12.75
CA THR A 89 1.70 13.64 -12.01
C THR A 89 0.91 12.56 -11.26
N LEU A 90 1.62 11.57 -10.72
CA LEU A 90 1.08 10.54 -9.84
C LEU A 90 0.13 11.14 -8.77
N PHE A 91 -1.12 10.66 -8.78
CA PHE A 91 -2.00 10.75 -7.64
C PHE A 91 -1.61 9.68 -6.62
N SER A 92 -1.47 10.05 -5.36
CA SER A 92 -1.21 9.12 -4.26
C SER A 92 -1.82 9.67 -2.98
N LEU A 93 -2.82 8.98 -2.44
CA LEU A 93 -3.52 9.40 -1.23
C LEU A 93 -3.95 8.20 -0.40
N GLU A 94 -3.67 8.26 0.90
CA GLU A 94 -4.27 7.36 1.87
C GLU A 94 -5.56 7.99 2.42
N HIS A 95 -6.71 7.36 2.19
CA HIS A 95 -8.01 7.89 2.56
C HIS A 95 -8.99 6.78 2.98
N ARG A 96 -10.12 7.21 3.54
CA ARG A 96 -11.21 6.29 3.93
C ARG A 96 -12.10 5.97 2.74
N VAL A 97 -12.62 4.75 2.72
CA VAL A 97 -13.53 4.22 1.70
C VAL A 97 -14.67 3.45 2.35
N ARG A 98 -15.84 3.43 1.69
CA ARG A 98 -16.94 2.51 2.02
C ARG A 98 -16.64 1.13 1.44
N ARG A 99 -16.59 0.13 2.30
CA ARG A 99 -16.34 -1.26 1.92
C ARG A 99 -17.63 -1.94 1.47
N VAL A 100 -17.51 -3.10 0.83
CA VAL A 100 -18.65 -3.94 0.43
C VAL A 100 -19.53 -4.39 1.60
N ASP A 101 -18.97 -4.48 2.81
CA ASP A 101 -19.69 -4.84 4.04
C ASP A 101 -20.47 -3.68 4.66
N GLY A 102 -20.43 -2.49 4.05
CA GLY A 102 -21.04 -1.25 4.55
C GLY A 102 -20.22 -0.52 5.61
N GLY A 103 -19.08 -1.08 6.03
CA GLY A 103 -18.14 -0.47 6.94
C GLY A 103 -17.20 0.55 6.26
N ILE A 104 -16.35 1.17 7.08
CA ILE A 104 -15.30 2.07 6.61
C ILE A 104 -13.95 1.35 6.67
N GLY A 105 -13.24 1.37 5.55
CA GLY A 105 -11.86 0.89 5.43
C GLY A 105 -10.88 2.01 5.13
N TRP A 106 -9.58 1.75 5.33
CA TRP A 106 -8.50 2.61 4.86
C TRP A 106 -7.90 2.03 3.60
N THR A 107 -7.71 2.87 2.59
CA THR A 107 -7.02 2.49 1.36
C THR A 107 -5.88 3.43 1.05
N LEU A 108 -4.86 2.91 0.39
CA LEU A 108 -3.83 3.68 -0.28
C LEU A 108 -4.09 3.63 -1.78
N SER A 109 -4.64 4.71 -2.32
CA SER A 109 -4.97 4.86 -3.73
C SER A 109 -3.82 5.52 -4.47
N ARG A 110 -3.40 4.93 -5.59
CA ARG A 110 -2.40 5.50 -6.50
C ARG A 110 -2.89 5.45 -7.94
N ALA A 111 -2.68 6.52 -8.70
CA ALA A 111 -3.01 6.53 -10.12
C ALA A 111 -2.04 7.38 -10.93
N VAL A 112 -1.65 6.85 -12.09
CA VAL A 112 -0.76 7.52 -13.05
C VAL A 112 -1.58 8.03 -14.24
N PRO A 113 -1.25 9.24 -14.75
CA PRO A 113 -1.89 9.73 -15.97
C PRO A 113 -1.32 9.01 -17.19
N ILE A 114 -2.18 8.62 -18.10
CA ILE A 114 -1.82 8.19 -19.45
C ILE A 114 -1.94 9.42 -20.34
N LEU A 115 -0.83 9.84 -20.94
CA LEU A 115 -0.74 11.04 -21.75
C LEU A 115 -0.77 10.70 -23.25
N ASP A 116 -1.31 11.60 -24.06
CA ASP A 116 -1.14 11.58 -25.51
C ASP A 116 0.18 12.24 -25.95
N ASP A 117 0.38 12.31 -27.27
CA ASP A 117 1.58 12.88 -27.89
C ASP A 117 1.71 14.40 -27.64
N ASP A 118 0.61 15.09 -27.35
CA ASP A 118 0.59 16.52 -27.02
C ASP A 118 0.78 16.76 -25.50
N GLY A 119 0.87 15.68 -24.71
CA GLY A 119 1.03 15.71 -23.27
C GLY A 119 -0.27 15.98 -22.51
N GLU A 120 -1.43 15.83 -23.16
CA GLU A 120 -2.73 15.90 -22.53
C GLU A 120 -3.15 14.55 -21.93
N ILE A 121 -3.91 14.59 -20.84
CA ILE A 121 -4.32 13.37 -20.15
C ILE A 121 -5.45 12.70 -20.96
N LEU A 122 -5.24 11.46 -21.37
CA LEU A 122 -6.26 10.61 -21.99
C LEU A 122 -7.14 9.95 -20.92
N GLU A 123 -6.51 9.36 -19.91
CA GLU A 123 -7.16 8.70 -18.79
C GLU A 123 -6.17 8.45 -17.65
N TRP A 124 -6.69 7.98 -16.51
CA TRP A 124 -5.87 7.58 -15.38
C TRP A 124 -5.99 6.08 -15.16
N ALA A 125 -4.83 5.43 -14.96
CA ALA A 125 -4.75 4.05 -14.54
C ALA A 125 -4.32 4.00 -13.08
N GLY A 126 -5.13 3.36 -12.22
CA GLY A 126 -4.92 3.36 -10.79
C GLY A 126 -5.08 2.00 -10.13
N ALA A 127 -4.49 1.90 -8.95
CA ALA A 127 -4.61 0.78 -8.05
C ALA A 127 -4.84 1.27 -6.61
N ALA A 128 -5.54 0.48 -5.81
CA ALA A 128 -5.84 0.78 -4.42
C ALA A 128 -5.59 -0.47 -3.56
N SER A 129 -4.79 -0.31 -2.50
CA SER A 129 -4.48 -1.39 -1.56
C SER A 129 -5.24 -1.17 -0.25
N ASP A 130 -5.80 -2.22 0.36
CA ASP A 130 -6.36 -2.15 1.71
C ASP A 130 -5.20 -1.98 2.72
N VAL A 131 -5.21 -0.87 3.47
CA VAL A 131 -4.22 -0.57 4.51
C VAL A 131 -4.84 -0.51 5.90
N THR A 132 -6.08 -0.99 6.05
CA THR A 132 -6.84 -0.98 7.31
C THR A 132 -6.08 -1.70 8.42
N ALA A 133 -5.66 -2.94 8.19
CA ALA A 133 -4.93 -3.74 9.19
C ALA A 133 -3.59 -3.08 9.58
N ARG A 134 -2.88 -2.46 8.63
CA ARG A 134 -1.65 -1.70 8.92
C ARG A 134 -1.95 -0.51 9.84
N ARG A 135 -2.99 0.26 9.53
CA ARG A 135 -3.39 1.44 10.32
C ARG A 135 -3.81 1.07 11.73
N GLU A 136 -4.57 0.00 11.89
CA GLU A 136 -4.98 -0.52 13.20
C GLU A 136 -3.77 -0.97 14.02
N ALA A 137 -2.82 -1.69 13.42
CA ALA A 137 -1.59 -2.10 14.09
C ALA A 137 -0.74 -0.90 14.53
N GLU A 138 -0.56 0.11 13.67
CA GLU A 138 0.16 1.34 14.04
C GLU A 138 -0.56 2.10 15.16
N GLN A 139 -1.89 2.14 15.14
CA GLN A 139 -2.67 2.81 16.17
C GLN A 139 -2.55 2.11 17.52
N GLN A 140 -2.60 0.77 17.54
CA GLN A 140 -2.37 -0.03 18.75
C GLN A 140 -0.96 0.20 19.33
N LEU A 141 0.06 0.32 18.47
CA LEU A 141 1.42 0.65 18.91
C LEU A 141 1.55 2.08 19.44
N ARG A 142 0.79 3.04 18.88
CA ARG A 142 0.72 4.43 19.37
C ARG A 142 0.00 4.54 20.71
N ASP A 143 -1.05 3.75 20.91
CA ASP A 143 -1.89 3.78 22.11
C ASP A 143 -1.39 2.86 23.23
N THR A 144 -0.41 2.00 22.96
CA THR A 144 0.32 1.31 24.01
C THR A 144 1.24 2.33 24.67
N PRO A 145 1.00 2.75 25.93
CA PRO A 145 1.98 3.58 26.62
C PRO A 145 3.27 2.77 26.63
N ALA A 146 4.34 3.35 26.08
CA ALA A 146 5.69 2.85 26.23
C ALA A 146 5.97 2.70 27.73
N SER A 147 5.61 1.56 28.29
CA SER A 147 5.78 1.22 29.67
C SER A 147 7.28 1.08 29.88
N ARG A 148 7.86 2.15 30.43
CA ARG A 148 8.99 2.11 31.37
C ARG A 148 9.97 0.97 31.09
N ILE A 149 10.71 1.06 29.99
CA ILE A 149 12.00 0.36 29.94
C ILE A 149 12.88 1.11 30.95
N GLY A 150 13.07 0.43 32.08
CA GLY A 150 13.41 1.05 33.36
C GLY A 150 14.71 1.83 33.35
N SER A 151 14.62 3.10 33.73
CA SER A 151 15.66 3.76 34.51
C SER A 151 15.76 3.10 35.90
N ARG A 152 16.34 1.90 35.96
CA ARG A 152 16.99 1.45 37.20
C ARG A 152 18.36 2.11 37.24
N SER A 153 18.39 3.37 37.69
CA SER A 153 19.60 3.95 38.25
C SER A 153 19.97 3.12 39.48
N VAL A 154 20.92 2.20 39.31
CA VAL A 154 21.61 1.57 40.43
C VAL A 154 22.40 2.70 41.10
N PRO A 155 22.15 3.05 42.37
CA PRO A 155 23.03 3.98 43.04
C PRO A 155 24.38 3.29 43.25
N LEU A 156 25.43 3.84 42.63
CA LEU A 156 26.82 3.53 42.95
C LEU A 156 27.09 3.94 44.41
N ARG A 157 26.85 3.04 45.35
CA ARG A 157 27.41 3.17 46.71
C ARG A 157 28.87 2.76 46.67
N SER A 158 29.71 3.75 46.38
CA SER A 158 31.15 3.71 46.64
C SER A 158 31.38 3.78 48.15
N THR A 159 31.62 2.63 48.79
CA THR A 159 32.41 2.55 50.03
C THR A 159 33.12 1.20 50.07
N CYS A 160 34.22 1.08 49.33
CA CYS A 160 35.29 0.15 49.69
C CYS A 160 36.12 0.82 50.79
N THR A 161 35.73 0.64 52.04
CA THR A 161 36.66 0.87 53.16
C THR A 161 37.53 -0.36 53.31
N ALA A 162 38.83 -0.16 53.09
CA ALA A 162 39.87 -1.14 53.31
C ALA A 162 39.86 -1.61 54.77
N THR A 163 39.68 -2.92 54.98
CA THR A 163 40.02 -3.54 56.26
C THR A 163 41.35 -4.26 56.07
N SER A 164 42.40 -3.63 56.60
CA SER A 164 43.75 -4.15 56.68
C SER A 164 43.76 -5.55 57.31
N TRP A 165 44.35 -6.50 56.59
CA TRP A 165 44.63 -7.84 57.10
C TRP A 165 45.72 -7.77 58.18
N ASN A 166 45.32 -8.11 59.40
CA ASN A 166 46.22 -8.30 60.53
C ASN A 166 46.85 -9.70 60.41
N ARG A 167 48.12 -9.80 59.97
CA ARG A 167 48.89 -11.06 59.98
C ARG A 167 49.81 -11.05 61.19
N THR A 168 49.29 -11.53 62.31
CA THR A 168 50.10 -12.05 63.42
C THR A 168 50.66 -13.42 63.02
N HIS A 169 51.97 -13.51 62.84
CA HIS A 169 52.69 -14.73 63.20
C HIS A 169 53.91 -14.35 64.04
N ARG A 170 54.09 -15.16 65.07
CA ARG A 170 54.74 -14.96 66.37
C ARG A 170 56.02 -15.83 66.41
N PRO A 171 56.58 -16.09 67.61
CA PRO A 171 57.92 -15.80 68.15
C PRO A 171 59.02 -16.77 67.64
N LEU A 172 60.32 -16.67 67.95
CA LEU A 172 61.07 -16.52 69.21
C LEU A 172 62.41 -15.81 68.95
#